data_AF-A0A919TWM1-F1
#
_entry.id   AF-A0A919TWM1-F1
#
_cell.length_a   1.000
_cell.length_b   1.000
_cell.length_c   1.000
_cell.angle_alpha   90.00
_cell.angle_beta   90.00
_cell.angle_gamma   90.00
#
_symmetry.space_group_name_H-M   'P 1'
#
loop_
_entity.id
_entity.type
_entity.pdbx_description
1 polymer ?
#
loop_
_entity_poly.entity_id
_entity_poly.type
_entity_poly.pdbx_seq_one_letter_code
_entity_poly.pdbx_strand_id
1 'polypeptide(L)'
;MDTEMRTAWFRTDISGADHEVAEYEARASDAYERAWFDPAGELVRRERYRKGDLIQVRYFVGELGSIFAEHERDYPETEFAVLREEGAPAGFCWGFMARYDGAGRPIAFGTELIDPSGSAIMMLEYDGNGELRGVTKFWDEMPDEAGMLFEYGADGTSVVVGDLEDGDTLRFDEVLRALPEPDFYADGFALPPQLAGISIPSVRDRLG
;
A
#
# COMPACT_ATOMS: atom_id res chain seq x y z
N MET A 1 -9.02 -20.90 -27.49
CA MET A 1 -7.71 -21.07 -26.86
C MET A 1 -7.95 -20.65 -25.42
N ASP A 2 -8.04 -21.60 -24.50
CA ASP A 2 -8.28 -21.29 -23.09
C ASP A 2 -7.02 -20.60 -22.58
N THR A 3 -7.15 -19.30 -22.34
CA THR A 3 -6.08 -18.50 -21.75
C THR A 3 -6.19 -18.66 -20.23
N GLU A 4 -5.53 -19.68 -19.71
CA GLU A 4 -5.52 -19.98 -18.28
C GLU A 4 -4.78 -18.88 -17.48
N MET A 5 -5.32 -18.53 -16.32
CA MET A 5 -4.64 -17.66 -15.37
C MET A 5 -3.39 -18.34 -14.82
N ARG A 6 -2.28 -17.62 -14.74
CA ARG A 6 -1.06 -18.10 -14.09
C ARG A 6 -1.13 -17.86 -12.59
N THR A 7 -0.63 -18.79 -11.79
CA THR A 7 -0.43 -18.59 -10.35
C THR A 7 1.04 -18.56 -9.98
N ALA A 8 1.42 -17.71 -9.02
CA ALA A 8 2.76 -17.63 -8.44
C ALA A 8 2.70 -17.59 -6.92
N TRP A 9 3.82 -17.89 -6.25
CA TRP A 9 3.93 -17.95 -4.80
C TRP A 9 5.10 -17.10 -4.31
N PHE A 10 4.92 -16.42 -3.18
CA PHE A 10 5.90 -15.49 -2.62
C PHE A 10 6.07 -15.73 -1.13
N ARG A 11 7.29 -15.54 -0.63
CA ARG A 11 7.57 -15.45 0.80
C ARG A 11 7.49 -13.98 1.23
N THR A 12 6.93 -13.73 2.42
CA THR A 12 6.79 -12.35 2.95
C THR A 12 7.62 -12.11 4.21
N ASP A 13 8.43 -13.10 4.61
CA ASP A 13 9.37 -13.04 5.72
C ASP A 13 10.77 -12.55 5.30
N ILE A 14 10.98 -12.26 4.02
CA ILE A 14 12.22 -11.68 3.48
C ILE A 14 11.92 -10.23 3.10
N SER A 15 12.55 -9.28 3.79
CA SER A 15 12.57 -7.88 3.36
C SER A 15 13.40 -7.78 2.07
N GLY A 16 12.77 -7.35 0.98
CA GLY A 16 13.45 -7.14 -0.30
C GLY A 16 12.88 -8.00 -1.43
N ALA A 17 12.13 -7.34 -2.32
CA ALA A 17 11.58 -7.81 -3.60
C ALA A 17 10.69 -9.07 -3.57
N ASP A 18 9.53 -8.96 -4.23
CA ASP A 18 8.61 -10.06 -4.53
C ASP A 18 9.28 -11.13 -5.41
N HIS A 19 10.14 -11.96 -4.81
CA HIS A 19 10.74 -13.09 -5.48
C HIS A 19 9.79 -14.28 -5.47
N GLU A 20 9.38 -14.69 -6.67
CA GLU A 20 8.60 -15.91 -6.84
C GLU A 20 9.43 -17.12 -6.41
N VAL A 21 8.80 -17.97 -5.59
CA VAL A 21 9.37 -19.23 -5.09
C VAL A 21 8.44 -20.40 -5.45
N ALA A 22 8.92 -21.62 -5.25
CA ALA A 22 8.06 -22.78 -5.36
C ALA A 22 7.02 -22.81 -4.22
N GLU A 23 5.83 -23.39 -4.47
CA GLU A 23 4.74 -23.47 -3.49
C GLU A 23 5.19 -24.07 -2.15
N TYR A 24 5.98 -25.14 -2.18
CA TYR A 24 6.45 -25.80 -0.96
C TYR A 24 7.37 -24.91 -0.12
N GLU A 25 8.11 -23.99 -0.75
CA GLU A 25 9.01 -23.04 -0.06
C GLU A 25 8.19 -21.91 0.56
N ALA A 26 7.20 -21.39 -0.16
CA ALA A 26 6.26 -20.40 0.36
C ALA A 26 5.52 -20.93 1.60
N ARG A 27 4.91 -22.12 1.50
CA ARG A 27 4.13 -22.72 2.60
C ARG A 27 4.98 -23.15 3.80
N ALA A 28 6.30 -23.28 3.64
CA ALA A 28 7.20 -23.54 4.76
C ALA A 28 7.47 -22.28 5.61
N SER A 29 7.14 -21.09 5.11
CA SER A 29 7.25 -19.84 5.85
C SER A 29 6.03 -19.57 6.73
N ASP A 30 6.25 -18.84 7.82
CA ASP A 30 5.20 -18.31 8.69
C ASP A 30 4.30 -17.29 7.98
N ALA A 31 4.75 -16.67 6.89
CA ALA A 31 3.95 -15.72 6.12
C ALA A 31 4.28 -15.77 4.63
N TYR A 32 3.26 -15.97 3.80
CA TYR A 32 3.42 -16.14 2.36
C TYR A 32 2.22 -15.59 1.58
N GLU A 33 2.41 -15.41 0.27
CA GLU A 33 1.35 -14.97 -0.64
C GLU A 33 1.19 -15.94 -1.81
N ARG A 34 -0.03 -16.00 -2.32
CA ARG A 34 -0.35 -16.62 -3.61
C ARG A 34 -0.93 -15.55 -4.50
N ALA A 35 -0.42 -15.41 -5.72
CA ALA A 35 -0.88 -14.43 -6.70
C ALA A 35 -1.49 -15.11 -7.92
N TRP A 36 -2.41 -14.40 -8.57
CA TRP A 36 -2.95 -14.76 -9.87
C TRP A 36 -2.67 -13.66 -10.87
N PHE A 37 -2.17 -14.05 -12.03
CA PHE A 37 -1.94 -13.19 -13.17
C PHE A 37 -2.87 -13.58 -14.31
N ASP A 38 -3.40 -12.56 -14.97
CA ASP A 38 -4.15 -12.76 -16.20
C ASP A 38 -3.22 -13.18 -17.35
N PRO A 39 -3.76 -13.50 -18.54
CA PRO A 39 -2.96 -13.87 -19.70
C PRO A 39 -2.04 -12.77 -20.24
N ALA A 40 -2.32 -11.50 -19.94
CA ALA A 40 -1.44 -10.37 -20.27
C ALA A 40 -0.28 -10.23 -19.27
N GLY A 41 -0.34 -10.96 -18.15
CA GLY A 41 0.63 -10.89 -17.06
C GLY A 41 0.28 -9.83 -16.02
N GLU A 42 -0.92 -9.25 -16.06
CA GLU A 42 -1.38 -8.31 -15.05
C GLU A 42 -1.77 -9.05 -13.78
N LEU A 43 -1.35 -8.52 -12.63
CA LEU A 43 -1.75 -9.05 -11.33
C LEU A 43 -3.24 -8.81 -11.13
N VAL A 44 -4.01 -9.87 -10.91
CA VAL A 44 -5.47 -9.80 -10.73
C VAL A 44 -5.82 -9.83 -9.25
N ARG A 45 -5.19 -10.75 -8.52
CA ARG A 45 -5.54 -11.09 -7.14
C ARG A 45 -4.31 -11.57 -6.37
N ARG A 46 -4.25 -11.30 -5.08
CA ARG A 46 -3.34 -11.95 -4.13
C ARG A 46 -4.09 -12.44 -2.90
N GLU A 47 -3.71 -13.59 -2.40
CA GLU A 47 -4.09 -14.12 -1.10
C GLU A 47 -2.88 -14.04 -0.19
N ARG A 48 -3.07 -13.51 1.03
CA ARG A 48 -2.03 -13.42 2.04
C ARG A 48 -2.32 -14.39 3.17
N TYR A 49 -1.30 -15.15 3.53
CA TYR A 49 -1.36 -16.20 4.53
C TYR A 49 -0.42 -15.91 5.70
N ARG A 50 -0.83 -16.33 6.89
CA ARG A 50 0.01 -16.36 8.09
C ARG A 50 -0.21 -17.66 8.85
N LYS A 51 0.87 -18.39 9.12
CA LYS A 51 0.88 -19.71 9.78
C LYS A 51 -0.09 -20.72 9.16
N GLY A 52 -0.29 -20.62 7.84
CA GLY A 52 -1.19 -21.47 7.08
C GLY A 52 -2.62 -20.93 6.93
N ASP A 53 -3.02 -19.93 7.72
CA ASP A 53 -4.35 -19.33 7.66
C ASP A 53 -4.40 -18.19 6.64
N LEU A 54 -5.45 -18.15 5.82
CA LEU A 54 -5.74 -17.02 4.94
C LEU A 54 -6.18 -15.84 5.81
N ILE A 55 -5.47 -14.71 5.71
CA ILE A 55 -5.75 -13.52 6.53
C ILE A 55 -6.31 -12.35 5.72
N GLN A 56 -6.07 -12.31 4.41
CA GLN A 56 -6.53 -11.23 3.54
C GLN A 56 -6.52 -11.65 2.07
N VAL A 57 -7.49 -11.14 1.30
CA VAL A 57 -7.46 -11.17 -0.17
C VAL A 57 -7.30 -9.75 -0.72
N ARG A 58 -6.51 -9.57 -1.78
CA ARG A 58 -6.28 -8.28 -2.45
C ARG A 58 -6.65 -8.39 -3.92
N TYR A 59 -7.42 -7.43 -4.43
CA TYR A 59 -7.89 -7.39 -5.80
C TYR A 59 -7.36 -6.15 -6.52
N PHE A 60 -6.77 -6.33 -7.69
CA PHE A 60 -6.08 -5.26 -8.43
C PHE A 60 -6.82 -4.86 -9.71
N VAL A 61 -7.72 -5.73 -10.20
CA VAL A 61 -8.57 -5.46 -11.37
C VAL A 61 -10.03 -5.84 -11.09
N GLY A 62 -10.94 -5.38 -11.94
CA GLY A 62 -12.36 -5.73 -11.90
C GLY A 62 -13.29 -4.63 -11.36
N GLU A 63 -14.58 -4.77 -11.63
CA GLU A 63 -15.61 -3.89 -11.07
C GLU A 63 -15.94 -4.28 -9.62
N LEU A 64 -16.20 -3.30 -8.75
CA LEU A 64 -16.44 -3.56 -7.32
C LEU A 64 -17.53 -4.62 -7.09
N GLY A 65 -18.70 -4.49 -7.74
CA GLY A 65 -19.80 -5.44 -7.57
C GLY A 65 -19.43 -6.88 -7.94
N SER A 66 -18.59 -7.08 -8.96
CA SER A 66 -18.08 -8.40 -9.34
C SER A 66 -17.10 -8.95 -8.31
N ILE A 67 -16.23 -8.09 -7.77
CA ILE A 67 -15.30 -8.47 -6.69
C ILE A 67 -16.06 -8.90 -5.45
N PHE A 68 -17.09 -8.14 -5.03
CA PHE A 68 -17.93 -8.52 -3.88
C PHE A 68 -18.58 -9.89 -4.09
N ALA A 69 -19.18 -10.12 -5.26
CA ALA A 69 -19.84 -11.39 -5.55
C ALA A 69 -18.87 -12.58 -5.63
N GLU A 70 -17.68 -12.39 -6.20
CA GLU A 70 -16.62 -13.41 -6.20
C GLU A 70 -16.11 -13.68 -4.78
N HIS A 71 -15.85 -12.62 -4.02
CA HIS A 71 -15.28 -12.72 -2.68
C HIS A 71 -16.23 -13.41 -1.71
N GLU A 72 -17.52 -13.03 -1.71
CA GLU A 72 -18.54 -13.66 -0.88
C GLU A 72 -18.66 -15.16 -1.17
N ARG A 73 -18.49 -15.58 -2.43
CA ARG A 73 -18.56 -16.98 -2.85
C ARG A 73 -17.33 -17.78 -2.42
N ASP A 74 -16.14 -17.22 -2.62
CA ASP A 74 -14.88 -17.97 -2.56
C ASP A 74 -14.14 -17.81 -1.21
N TYR A 75 -14.39 -16.70 -0.50
CA TYR A 75 -13.68 -16.31 0.73
C TYR A 75 -14.63 -15.75 1.79
N PRO A 76 -15.69 -16.47 2.18
CA PRO A 76 -16.62 -15.98 3.17
C PRO A 76 -15.88 -15.61 4.46
N GLU A 77 -16.29 -14.51 5.10
CA GLU A 77 -15.76 -14.03 6.39
C GLU A 77 -14.29 -13.54 6.36
N THR A 78 -13.61 -13.56 5.21
CA THR A 78 -12.22 -13.09 5.09
C THR A 78 -12.18 -11.59 4.78
N GLU A 79 -11.26 -10.84 5.38
CA GLU A 79 -11.05 -9.44 4.97
C GLU A 79 -10.53 -9.36 3.54
N PHE A 80 -10.91 -8.31 2.82
CA PHE A 80 -10.32 -8.03 1.51
C PHE A 80 -10.03 -6.57 1.27
N ALA A 81 -9.12 -6.33 0.33
CA ALA A 81 -8.77 -5.01 -0.14
C ALA A 81 -8.91 -4.93 -1.66
N VAL A 82 -9.32 -3.77 -2.15
CA VAL A 82 -9.33 -3.42 -3.57
C VAL A 82 -8.29 -2.33 -3.77
N LEU A 83 -7.33 -2.57 -4.65
CA LEU A 83 -6.23 -1.68 -4.96
C LEU A 83 -6.36 -1.17 -6.39
N ARG A 84 -6.25 0.14 -6.58
CA ARG A 84 -6.35 0.80 -7.89
C ARG A 84 -5.25 1.83 -8.04
N GLU A 85 -4.68 1.91 -9.22
CA GLU A 85 -3.69 2.92 -9.56
C GLU A 85 -4.29 3.94 -10.53
N GLU A 86 -3.97 5.21 -10.31
CA GLU A 86 -4.32 6.32 -11.19
C GLU A 86 -3.07 7.15 -11.47
N GLY A 87 -2.71 7.26 -12.74
CA GLY A 87 -1.52 8.01 -13.13
C GLY A 87 -1.60 9.50 -12.73
N ALA A 88 -0.48 10.05 -12.28
CA ALA A 88 -0.30 11.46 -11.99
C ALA A 88 0.72 12.11 -12.95
N PRO A 89 0.82 13.45 -12.98
CA PRO A 89 1.84 14.15 -13.75
C PRO A 89 3.27 13.73 -13.37
N ALA A 90 4.22 13.99 -14.27
CA ALA A 90 5.66 13.83 -14.03
C ALA A 90 6.13 12.41 -13.63
N GLY A 91 5.37 11.38 -13.98
CA GLY A 91 5.75 9.98 -13.75
C GLY A 91 5.39 9.44 -12.37
N PHE A 92 4.69 10.23 -11.54
CA PHE A 92 4.12 9.75 -10.29
C PHE A 92 2.82 8.96 -10.54
N CYS A 93 2.42 8.16 -9.56
CA CYS A 93 1.14 7.44 -9.55
C CYS A 93 0.46 7.58 -8.19
N TRP A 94 -0.87 7.73 -8.20
CA TRP A 94 -1.67 7.61 -6.99
C TRP A 94 -2.24 6.19 -6.89
N GLY A 95 -1.90 5.48 -5.82
CA GLY A 95 -2.57 4.24 -5.44
C GLY A 95 -3.75 4.52 -4.51
N PHE A 96 -4.83 3.76 -4.67
CA PHE A 96 -6.01 3.77 -3.81
C PHE A 96 -6.23 2.39 -3.26
N MET A 97 -6.45 2.32 -1.95
CA MET A 97 -6.78 1.09 -1.26
C MET A 97 -8.12 1.24 -0.56
N ALA A 98 -9.04 0.32 -0.78
CA ALA A 98 -10.27 0.20 0.00
C ALA A 98 -10.31 -1.16 0.70
N ARG A 99 -10.37 -1.17 2.03
CA ARG A 99 -10.42 -2.39 2.85
C ARG A 99 -11.82 -2.63 3.37
N TYR A 100 -12.23 -3.89 3.31
CA TYR A 100 -13.52 -4.38 3.73
C TYR A 100 -13.35 -5.56 4.67
N ASP A 101 -14.28 -5.69 5.62
CA ASP A 101 -14.42 -6.92 6.38
C ASP A 101 -15.04 -8.05 5.53
N GLY A 102 -15.09 -9.26 6.08
CA GLY A 102 -15.67 -10.41 5.36
C GLY A 102 -17.17 -10.38 5.14
N ALA A 103 -17.87 -9.37 5.67
CA ALA A 103 -19.28 -9.07 5.34
C ALA A 103 -19.39 -7.98 4.25
N GLY A 104 -18.26 -7.47 3.74
CA GLY A 104 -18.21 -6.43 2.74
C GLY A 104 -18.38 -5.01 3.28
N ARG A 105 -18.28 -4.79 4.60
CA ARG A 105 -18.39 -3.45 5.19
C ARG A 105 -17.02 -2.77 5.13
N PRO A 106 -16.95 -1.49 4.74
CA PRO A 106 -15.69 -0.76 4.73
C PRO A 106 -15.12 -0.61 6.14
N ILE A 107 -13.83 -0.87 6.30
CA ILE A 107 -13.11 -0.76 7.58
C ILE A 107 -11.98 0.27 7.53
N ALA A 108 -11.38 0.50 6.36
CA ALA A 108 -10.35 1.50 6.16
C ALA A 108 -10.19 1.84 4.68
N PHE A 109 -9.65 3.02 4.40
CA PHE A 109 -9.23 3.43 3.06
C PHE A 109 -7.82 4.00 3.11
N GLY A 110 -7.16 4.02 1.96
CA GLY A 110 -5.83 4.55 1.79
C GLY A 110 -5.67 5.28 0.47
N THR A 111 -4.80 6.28 0.46
CA THR A 111 -4.29 6.91 -0.76
C THR A 111 -2.79 7.00 -0.64
N GLU A 112 -2.06 6.41 -1.58
CA GLU A 112 -0.60 6.41 -1.58
C GLU A 112 -0.05 7.14 -2.80
N LEU A 113 1.01 7.93 -2.62
CA LEU A 113 1.78 8.51 -3.69
C LEU A 113 2.98 7.60 -3.97
N ILE A 114 3.07 7.14 -5.21
CA ILE A 114 4.16 6.31 -5.71
C ILE A 114 5.01 7.19 -6.63
N ASP A 115 6.32 7.16 -6.40
CA ASP A 115 7.28 7.91 -7.19
C ASP A 115 7.59 7.21 -8.53
N PRO A 116 8.33 7.87 -9.45
CA PRO A 116 8.70 7.26 -10.73
C PRO A 116 9.57 6.00 -10.64
N SER A 117 10.18 5.72 -9.48
CA SER A 117 10.93 4.47 -9.24
C SER A 117 10.01 3.28 -8.92
N GLY A 118 8.74 3.55 -8.60
CA GLY A 118 7.76 2.56 -8.16
C GLY A 118 7.68 2.42 -6.63
N SER A 119 8.28 3.34 -5.87
CA SER A 119 8.30 3.30 -4.41
C SER A 119 7.22 4.22 -3.83
N ALA A 120 6.48 3.74 -2.84
CA ALA A 120 5.52 4.56 -2.11
C ALA A 120 6.28 5.56 -1.21
N ILE A 121 6.03 6.86 -1.41
CA ILE A 121 6.70 7.95 -0.68
C ILE A 121 5.78 8.70 0.28
N MET A 122 4.47 8.50 0.14
CA MET A 122 3.45 9.11 1.00
C MET A 122 2.22 8.21 1.06
N MET A 123 1.60 8.09 2.22
CA MET A 123 0.34 7.37 2.42
C MET A 123 -0.57 8.17 3.34
N LEU A 124 -1.82 8.37 2.93
CA LEU A 124 -2.90 8.91 3.75
C LEU A 124 -3.80 7.75 4.15
N GLU A 125 -4.05 7.61 5.45
CA GLU A 125 -4.90 6.56 5.99
C GLU A 125 -6.22 7.12 6.49
N TYR A 126 -7.32 6.48 6.12
CA TYR A 126 -8.67 6.86 6.51
C TYR A 126 -9.36 5.67 7.18
N ASP A 127 -10.29 5.94 8.10
CA ASP A 127 -11.14 4.88 8.65
C ASP A 127 -12.28 4.48 7.71
N GLY A 128 -13.08 3.49 8.13
CA GLY A 128 -14.26 3.04 7.38
C GLY A 128 -15.37 4.08 7.16
N ASN A 129 -15.30 5.24 7.82
CA ASN A 129 -16.19 6.39 7.56
C ASN A 129 -15.57 7.41 6.59
N GLY A 130 -14.35 7.18 6.11
CA GLY A 130 -13.62 8.12 5.27
C GLY A 130 -13.13 9.35 6.03
N GLU A 131 -12.92 9.25 7.35
CA GLU A 131 -12.23 10.28 8.14
C GLU A 131 -10.73 10.01 8.13
N LEU A 132 -9.94 11.04 7.82
CA LEU A 132 -8.48 10.96 7.82
C LEU A 132 -7.98 10.68 9.24
N ARG A 133 -7.10 9.69 9.36
CA ARG A 133 -6.45 9.28 10.61
C ARG A 133 -5.06 9.84 10.73
N GLY A 134 -4.32 9.84 9.63
CA GLY A 134 -2.96 10.35 9.60
C GLY A 134 -2.36 10.27 8.22
N VAL A 135 -1.14 10.76 8.14
CA VAL A 135 -0.31 10.70 6.94
C VAL A 135 1.03 10.12 7.33
N THR A 136 1.58 9.28 6.48
CA THR A 136 2.92 8.72 6.61
C THR A 136 3.72 9.11 5.38
N LYS A 137 4.97 9.54 5.57
CA LYS A 137 5.93 9.75 4.48
C LYS A 137 7.14 8.86 4.69
N PHE A 138 7.66 8.33 3.60
CA PHE A 138 8.77 7.39 3.59
C PHE A 138 9.95 8.02 2.89
N TRP A 139 11.14 7.76 3.42
CA TRP A 139 12.38 8.10 2.78
C TRP A 139 13.35 6.93 2.92
N ASP A 140 13.72 6.31 1.81
CA ASP A 140 14.78 5.31 1.78
C ASP A 140 16.00 5.95 1.12
N GLU A 141 17.08 6.19 1.87
CA GLU A 141 18.23 6.93 1.32
C GLU A 141 19.00 6.10 0.29
N MET A 142 19.11 4.77 0.44
CA MET A 142 19.74 3.83 -0.49
C MET A 142 19.46 2.37 -0.03
N PRO A 143 19.78 1.34 -0.84
CA PRO A 143 19.49 -0.07 -0.52
C PRO A 143 20.07 -0.60 0.81
N ASP A 144 21.04 0.11 1.40
CA ASP A 144 21.84 -0.34 2.54
C ASP A 144 21.77 0.62 3.75
N GLU A 145 20.88 1.62 3.74
CA GLU A 145 20.65 2.55 4.86
C GLU A 145 19.21 2.43 5.38
N ALA A 146 19.04 2.53 6.70
CA ALA A 146 17.75 2.46 7.35
C ALA A 146 16.81 3.54 6.80
N GLY A 147 15.68 3.12 6.26
CA GLY A 147 14.65 4.05 5.82
C GLY A 147 14.10 4.86 6.99
N MET A 148 13.66 6.08 6.72
CA MET A 148 12.99 6.94 7.69
C MET A 148 11.50 7.01 7.41
N LEU A 149 10.73 7.01 8.50
CA LEU A 149 9.29 7.18 8.47
C LEU A 149 8.87 8.42 9.27
N PHE A 150 8.07 9.26 8.64
CA PHE A 150 7.53 10.49 9.20
C PHE A 150 6.02 10.35 9.34
N GLU A 151 5.51 10.39 10.56
CA GLU A 151 4.07 10.31 10.84
C GLU A 151 3.51 11.69 11.18
N TYR A 152 2.36 11.99 10.59
CA TYR A 152 1.63 13.22 10.80
C TYR A 152 0.20 12.89 11.25
N GLY A 153 -0.34 13.72 12.13
CA GLY A 153 -1.75 13.64 12.52
C GLY A 153 -2.68 13.98 11.36
N ALA A 154 -3.98 13.83 11.58
CA ALA A 154 -5.01 14.19 10.59
C ALA A 154 -5.03 15.69 10.23
N ASP A 155 -4.35 16.55 11.01
CA ASP A 155 -4.16 17.97 10.73
C ASP A 155 -2.87 18.28 9.96
N GLY A 156 -2.06 17.26 9.65
CA GLY A 156 -0.78 17.41 8.94
C GLY A 156 0.40 17.78 9.84
N THR A 157 0.20 17.92 11.16
CA THR A 157 1.28 18.20 12.11
C THR A 157 2.09 16.93 12.38
N SER A 158 3.42 17.04 12.35
CA SER A 158 4.33 15.93 12.66
C SER A 158 4.15 15.43 14.10
N VAL A 159 4.06 14.10 14.25
CA VAL A 159 3.87 13.41 15.53
C VAL A 159 5.08 12.54 15.87
N VAL A 160 5.67 11.87 14.89
CA VAL A 160 6.79 10.92 15.08
C VAL A 160 7.75 10.98 13.89
N VAL A 161 9.05 10.84 14.19
CA VAL A 161 10.07 10.42 13.22
C VAL A 161 10.73 9.17 13.74
N GLY A 162 10.66 8.09 12.97
CA GLY A 162 11.26 6.81 13.30
C GLY A 162 12.33 6.41 12.30
N ASP A 163 13.42 5.86 12.82
CA ASP A 163 14.33 5.01 12.06
C ASP A 163 13.66 3.63 11.88
N LEU A 164 13.51 3.16 10.63
CA LEU A 164 12.81 1.89 10.32
C LEU A 164 13.62 0.64 10.71
N GLU A 165 14.92 0.72 10.94
CA GLU A 165 15.78 -0.41 11.29
C GLU A 165 15.95 -0.55 12.81
N ASP A 166 16.21 0.57 13.50
CA ASP A 166 16.51 0.59 14.94
C ASP A 166 15.30 0.94 15.82
N GLY A 167 14.22 1.49 15.23
CA GLY A 167 13.01 1.91 15.96
C GLY A 167 13.22 3.11 16.88
N ASP A 168 14.35 3.80 16.75
CA ASP A 168 14.69 4.98 17.54
C ASP A 168 13.86 6.20 17.07
N THR A 169 13.33 6.95 18.05
CA THR A 169 12.64 8.21 17.76
C THR A 169 13.65 9.34 17.61
N LEU A 170 13.72 9.93 16.42
CA LEU A 170 14.63 11.03 16.11
C LEU A 170 13.97 12.39 16.30
N ARG A 171 14.80 13.44 16.48
CA ARG A 171 14.31 14.81 16.51
C ARG A 171 14.02 15.31 15.09
N PHE A 172 12.74 15.57 14.82
CA PHE A 172 12.25 16.01 13.52
C PHE A 172 13.07 17.14 12.89
N ASP A 173 13.36 18.22 13.63
CA ASP A 173 14.11 19.39 13.09
C ASP A 173 15.56 19.07 12.68
N GLU A 174 16.19 18.09 13.32
CA GLU A 174 17.57 17.69 13.01
C GLU A 174 17.59 16.84 11.72
N VAL A 175 16.63 15.93 11.60
CA VAL A 175 16.44 15.06 10.43
C VAL A 175 16.00 15.86 9.21
N LEU A 176 15.01 16.75 9.37
CA LEU A 176 14.40 17.51 8.28
C LEU A 176 15.44 18.28 7.47
N ARG A 177 16.46 18.85 8.12
CA ARG A 177 17.53 19.63 7.45
C ARG A 177 18.50 18.79 6.63
N ALA A 178 18.58 17.48 6.90
CA ALA A 178 19.45 16.56 6.20
C ALA A 178 18.78 15.97 4.95
N LEU A 179 17.45 16.05 4.85
CA LEU A 179 16.69 15.51 3.73
C LEU A 179 16.92 16.29 2.43
N PRO A 180 16.89 15.63 1.26
CA PRO A 180 17.08 16.27 -0.05
C PRO A 180 15.92 17.23 -0.41
N GLU A 181 14.71 16.95 0.08
CA GLU A 181 13.51 17.76 -0.17
C GLU A 181 12.81 18.12 1.16
N PRO A 182 13.40 19.00 1.98
CA PRO A 182 12.89 19.29 3.32
C PRO A 182 11.46 19.82 3.31
N ASP A 183 11.07 20.61 2.30
CA ASP A 183 9.72 21.17 2.20
C ASP A 183 8.65 20.09 2.03
N PHE A 184 8.99 18.94 1.41
CA PHE A 184 8.07 17.81 1.31
C PHE A 184 7.82 17.16 2.68
N TYR A 185 8.82 17.08 3.56
CA TYR A 185 8.66 16.47 4.89
C TYR A 185 8.24 17.49 5.97
N ALA A 186 8.23 18.79 5.67
CA ALA A 186 7.89 19.81 6.67
C ALA A 186 6.40 19.80 7.08
N ASP A 187 5.52 19.30 6.20
CA ASP A 187 4.07 19.27 6.38
C ASP A 187 3.50 17.96 5.83
N GLY A 188 2.54 17.35 6.55
CA GLY A 188 1.96 16.07 6.16
C GLY A 188 1.32 16.08 4.76
N PHE A 189 0.79 17.21 4.31
CA PHE A 189 0.12 17.34 3.02
C PHE A 189 0.97 17.97 1.91
N ALA A 190 2.20 18.40 2.23
CA ALA A 190 3.12 18.86 1.19
C ALA A 190 3.36 17.75 0.16
N LEU A 191 3.39 18.14 -1.12
CA LEU A 191 3.72 17.26 -2.23
C LEU A 191 5.12 17.57 -2.77
N PRO A 192 5.77 16.62 -3.46
CA PRO A 192 7.00 16.89 -4.18
C PRO A 192 6.81 18.09 -5.12
N PRO A 193 7.84 18.94 -5.32
CA PRO A 193 7.74 20.15 -6.14
C PRO A 193 7.22 19.91 -7.56
N GLN A 194 7.46 18.72 -8.12
CA GLN A 194 7.02 18.30 -9.45
C GLN A 194 5.49 18.17 -9.53
N LEU A 195 4.80 18.02 -8.40
CA LEU A 195 3.35 17.98 -8.27
C LEU A 195 2.77 19.28 -7.70
N ALA A 196 3.53 20.38 -7.71
CA ALA A 196 3.04 21.66 -7.25
C ALA A 196 1.75 22.08 -7.96
N GLY A 197 0.71 22.40 -7.18
CA GLY A 197 -0.61 22.77 -7.68
C GLY A 197 -1.55 21.60 -8.00
N ILE A 198 -1.11 20.35 -7.83
CA ILE A 198 -1.97 19.17 -7.87
C ILE A 198 -2.59 18.97 -6.49
N SER A 199 -3.88 18.60 -6.45
CA SER A 199 -4.56 18.25 -5.20
C SER A 199 -4.34 16.78 -4.87
N ILE A 200 -4.15 16.48 -3.58
CA ILE A 200 -4.19 15.10 -3.10
C ILE A 200 -5.60 14.56 -3.35
N PRO A 201 -5.75 13.42 -4.04
CA PRO A 201 -7.07 12.87 -4.29
C PRO A 201 -7.73 12.41 -2.99
N SER A 202 -9.02 12.72 -2.81
CA SER A 202 -9.76 12.26 -1.64
C SER A 202 -10.30 10.85 -1.84
N VAL A 203 -10.33 10.04 -0.79
CA VAL A 203 -11.10 8.78 -0.80
C VAL A 203 -12.58 9.04 -0.97
N ARG A 204 -13.11 10.17 -0.48
CA ARG A 204 -14.55 10.50 -0.57
C ARG A 204 -15.05 10.62 -2.00
N ASP A 205 -14.22 11.13 -2.90
CA ASP A 205 -14.55 11.24 -4.33
C ASP A 205 -14.72 9.85 -4.99
N ARG A 206 -14.20 8.79 -4.36
CA ARG A 206 -14.21 7.41 -4.85
C ARG A 206 -15.22 6.51 -4.12
N LEU A 207 -15.77 6.98 -3.01
CA LEU A 207 -16.72 6.20 -2.21
C LEU A 207 -18.18 6.33 -2.67
N GLY A 208 -18.49 7.31 -3.53
CA GLY A 208 -19.79 7.42 -4.21
C GLY A 208 -20.95 7.77 -3.28
#